data_AF-A0A0D8XN85-F1
#
_entry.id   AF-A0A0D8XN85-F1
#
_cell.length_a   1.000
_cell.length_b   1.000
_cell.length_c   1.000
_cell.angle_alpha   90.00
_cell.angle_beta   90.00
_cell.angle_gamma   90.00
#
_symmetry.space_group_name_H-M   'P 1'
#
loop_
_entity.id
_entity.type
_entity.pdbx_description
1 polymer ?
#
loop_
_entity_poly.entity_id
_entity_poly.type
_entity_poly.pdbx_seq_one_letter_code
_entity_poly.pdbx_strand_id
1 'polypeptide(L)'
;MKRRIESIAVCKQYMSKAGLSNTMETDMNEVVNLTDTLDIELQANLHMMLVEMPRLENVFQVGEMKMFVSIGVTYVKIVLRSAKQIVQALFVFYVYVIFRDSVQLIENYQTNVDFNNCFITSVFWQIDHHREMLGQQAIRFISAQERADLKLMNVFSKPTKDELMRAKTSLITWFVTTVAATLIIILDYYFYAFLNAVVSASHTKIEQFGSSSAAVDVEGDGIVAKFIRAMVAGNRTIEMDSTMSNAHCLLPPQRPNLQHIVTWIAIPLLLSLMLQVIFAFVVKRVVINHFLPFMFPLRDRVRIIHLYNKNSTFFLWKMKHRSEARARIRFCVARWKINEENDEGGWLSYSSWFKLNVLDRLFKTGQCLMCQTQR
;
A
#
# COMPACT_ATOMS: atom_id res chain seq x y z
N MET A 1 2.39 72.87 8.04
CA MET A 1 3.24 74.07 8.22
C MET A 1 3.08 75.11 7.12
N LYS A 2 3.34 74.80 5.84
CA LYS A 2 3.29 75.78 4.72
C LYS A 2 1.97 76.59 4.61
N ARG A 3 0.82 75.91 4.68
CA ARG A 3 -0.51 76.56 4.65
C ARG A 3 -0.80 77.48 5.85
N ARG A 4 -0.22 77.20 7.03
CA ARG A 4 -0.40 78.02 8.27
C ARG A 4 0.37 79.34 8.15
N ILE A 5 1.55 79.31 7.53
CA ILE A 5 2.39 80.50 7.34
C ILE A 5 1.74 81.44 6.30
N GLU A 6 1.20 80.87 5.22
CA GLU A 6 0.48 81.65 4.20
C GLU A 6 -0.79 82.31 4.75
N SER A 7 -1.58 81.60 5.57
CA SER A 7 -2.80 82.17 6.14
C SER A 7 -2.53 83.30 7.15
N ILE A 8 -1.44 83.19 7.94
CA ILE A 8 -1.04 84.24 8.90
C ILE A 8 -0.52 85.48 8.17
N ALA A 9 0.24 85.29 7.07
CA ALA A 9 0.74 86.41 6.27
C ALA A 9 -0.41 87.20 5.62
N VAL A 10 -1.42 86.50 5.08
CA VAL A 10 -2.61 87.14 4.51
C VAL A 10 -3.42 87.87 5.59
N CYS A 11 -3.58 87.26 6.77
CA CYS A 11 -4.31 87.87 7.88
C CYS A 11 -3.63 89.17 8.38
N LYS A 12 -2.30 89.17 8.53
CA LYS A 12 -1.53 90.38 8.87
C LYS A 12 -1.65 91.47 7.80
N GLN A 13 -1.68 91.09 6.53
CA GLN A 13 -1.83 92.05 5.44
C GLN A 13 -3.21 92.74 5.46
N TYR A 14 -4.28 91.99 5.74
CA TYR A 14 -5.63 92.56 5.89
C TYR A 14 -5.77 93.46 7.13
N MET A 15 -5.13 93.09 8.24
CA MET A 15 -5.13 93.88 9.48
C MET A 15 -4.44 95.25 9.31
N SER A 16 -3.30 95.29 8.60
CA SER A 16 -2.58 96.54 8.33
C SER A 16 -3.39 97.53 7.48
N LYS A 17 -4.25 97.03 6.59
CA LYS A 17 -5.12 97.85 5.75
C LYS A 17 -6.37 98.35 6.47
N ALA A 18 -6.77 97.73 7.59
CA ALA A 18 -7.99 98.06 8.31
C ALA A 18 -7.81 99.14 9.39
N GLY A 19 -6.58 99.60 9.65
CA GLY A 19 -6.31 100.70 10.59
C GLY A 19 -6.84 100.46 12.00
N LEU A 20 -6.66 99.25 12.53
CA LEU A 20 -7.21 98.86 13.84
C LEU A 20 -6.23 99.10 14.99
N SER A 21 -6.79 99.44 16.16
CA SER A 21 -6.09 99.77 17.41
C SER A 21 -5.09 98.71 17.89
N ASN A 22 -3.93 99.18 18.39
CA ASN A 22 -2.83 98.39 18.95
C ASN A 22 -3.26 97.40 20.07
N THR A 23 -4.42 97.60 20.68
CA THR A 23 -4.96 96.74 21.75
C THR A 23 -5.35 95.35 21.26
N MET A 24 -5.92 95.23 20.05
CA MET A 24 -6.44 93.96 19.54
C MET A 24 -5.32 93.06 18.98
N GLU A 25 -4.18 93.65 18.60
CA GLU A 25 -3.00 92.91 18.18
C GLU A 25 -2.28 92.25 19.37
N THR A 26 -2.29 92.90 20.54
CA THR A 26 -1.84 92.30 21.80
C THR A 26 -2.69 91.11 22.21
N ASP A 27 -4.03 91.25 22.18
CA ASP A 27 -4.94 90.17 22.56
C ASP A 27 -4.81 88.96 21.62
N MET A 28 -4.60 89.19 20.32
CA MET A 28 -4.42 88.10 19.36
C MET A 28 -3.08 87.39 19.53
N ASN A 29 -2.02 88.12 19.87
CA ASN A 29 -0.72 87.52 20.18
C ASN A 29 -0.79 86.71 21.48
N GLU A 30 -1.59 87.14 22.47
CA GLU A 30 -1.84 86.39 23.69
C GLU A 30 -2.61 85.09 23.41
N VAL A 31 -3.63 85.13 22.57
CA VAL A 31 -4.38 83.93 22.13
C VAL A 31 -3.50 82.96 21.35
N VAL A 32 -2.61 83.46 20.48
CA VAL A 32 -1.64 82.60 19.77
C VAL A 32 -0.68 81.93 20.75
N ASN A 33 -0.19 82.66 21.75
CA ASN A 33 0.70 82.12 22.76
C ASN A 33 -0.01 81.06 23.64
N LEU A 34 -1.27 81.31 24.02
CA LEU A 34 -2.12 80.36 24.74
C LEU A 34 -2.40 79.09 23.92
N THR A 35 -2.61 79.22 22.61
CA THR A 35 -2.84 78.09 21.72
C THR A 35 -1.59 77.24 21.59
N ASP A 36 -0.42 77.85 21.45
CA ASP A 36 0.85 77.13 21.37
C ASP A 36 1.19 76.45 22.71
N THR A 37 0.85 77.05 23.87
CA THR A 37 0.98 76.37 25.17
C THR A 37 0.03 75.18 25.33
N LEU A 38 -1.22 75.30 24.85
CA LEU A 38 -2.20 74.21 24.90
C LEU A 38 -1.80 73.06 23.98
N ASP A 39 -1.24 73.32 22.80
CA ASP A 39 -0.76 72.28 21.89
C ASP A 39 0.40 71.49 22.53
N ILE A 40 1.30 72.18 23.23
CA ILE A 40 2.41 71.55 23.97
C ILE A 40 1.88 70.67 25.11
N GLU A 41 0.90 71.14 25.88
CA GLU A 41 0.31 70.34 26.97
C GLU A 41 -0.54 69.16 26.47
N LEU A 42 -1.26 69.32 25.35
CA LEU A 42 -2.03 68.24 24.74
C LEU A 42 -1.10 67.16 24.18
N GLN A 43 0.01 67.56 23.58
CA GLN A 43 1.03 66.67 23.02
C GLN A 43 1.81 65.93 24.13
N ALA A 44 1.95 66.54 25.32
CA ALA A 44 2.60 65.93 26.48
C ALA A 44 1.69 64.93 27.23
N ASN A 45 0.36 65.08 27.18
CA ASN A 45 -0.57 64.22 27.91
C ASN A 45 -1.22 63.10 27.10
N LEU A 46 -1.09 63.11 25.77
CA LEU A 46 -1.59 62.01 24.93
C LEU A 46 -0.52 60.89 24.76
N HIS A 47 -0.02 60.38 25.88
CA HIS A 47 0.74 59.12 25.85
C HIS A 47 -0.23 57.96 25.66
N MET A 48 -0.51 57.61 24.40
CA MET A 48 -1.13 56.33 24.09
C MET A 48 -0.15 55.22 24.52
N MET A 49 -0.48 54.48 25.58
CA MET A 49 0.25 53.25 25.91
C MET A 49 -0.05 52.23 24.82
N LEU A 50 0.88 52.07 23.87
CA LEU A 50 0.92 50.88 23.04
C LEU A 50 1.38 49.73 23.94
N VAL A 51 0.44 48.91 24.40
CA VAL A 51 0.77 47.68 25.15
C VAL A 51 1.33 46.68 24.13
N GLU A 52 2.64 46.74 23.89
CA GLU A 52 3.34 45.67 23.17
C GLU A 52 3.43 44.45 24.09
N MET A 53 2.77 43.35 23.71
CA MET A 53 2.93 42.08 24.40
C MET A 53 4.39 41.63 24.28
N PRO A 54 5.03 41.11 25.35
CA PRO A 54 6.38 40.59 25.22
C PRO A 54 6.37 39.41 24.25
N ARG A 55 6.95 39.60 23.06
CA ARG A 55 7.27 38.48 22.19
C ARG A 55 8.33 37.65 22.91
N LEU A 56 7.96 36.46 23.39
CA LEU A 56 8.93 35.40 23.68
C LEU A 56 9.51 34.93 22.33
N GLU A 57 10.44 35.71 21.78
CA GLU A 57 11.34 35.18 20.78
C GLU A 57 12.45 34.45 21.53
N ASN A 58 12.42 33.11 21.49
CA ASN A 58 13.63 32.33 21.67
C ASN A 58 14.56 32.65 20.49
N VAL A 59 15.21 33.81 20.52
CA VAL A 59 16.17 34.24 19.51
C VAL A 59 17.43 33.42 19.73
N PHE A 60 17.45 32.20 19.21
CA PHE A 60 18.70 31.49 19.01
C PHE A 60 19.57 32.39 18.13
N GLN A 61 20.77 32.72 18.60
CA GLN A 61 21.69 33.54 17.83
C GLN A 61 21.95 32.82 16.50
N VAL A 62 21.82 33.52 15.37
CA VAL A 62 21.88 32.92 14.01
C VAL A 62 23.16 32.07 13.81
N GLY A 63 24.24 32.42 14.51
CA GLY A 63 25.49 31.65 14.55
C GLY A 63 25.37 30.28 15.21
N GLU A 64 24.70 30.18 16.35
CA GLU A 64 24.48 28.90 17.06
C GLU A 64 23.57 27.99 16.24
N MET A 65 22.52 28.53 15.64
CA MET A 65 21.61 27.78 14.77
C MET A 65 22.32 27.25 13.52
N LYS A 66 23.22 28.04 12.92
CA LYS A 66 24.06 27.59 11.79
C LYS A 66 24.98 26.44 12.19
N MET A 67 25.54 26.47 13.40
CA MET A 67 26.41 25.40 13.90
C MET A 67 25.62 24.09 14.05
N PHE A 68 24.48 24.10 14.74
CA PHE A 68 23.63 22.92 14.92
C PHE A 68 23.13 22.35 13.59
N VAL A 69 22.70 23.20 12.66
CA VAL A 69 22.26 22.76 11.33
C VAL A 69 23.41 22.15 10.53
N SER A 70 24.61 22.74 10.57
CA SER A 70 25.77 22.21 9.85
C SER A 70 26.24 20.85 10.38
N ILE A 71 26.18 20.66 11.71
CA ILE A 71 26.50 19.37 12.36
C ILE A 71 25.44 18.34 11.96
N GLY A 72 24.16 18.69 12.02
CA GLY A 72 23.06 17.82 11.59
C GLY A 72 23.18 17.40 10.12
N VAL A 73 23.48 18.33 9.22
CA VAL A 73 23.70 18.04 7.79
C VAL A 73 24.91 17.13 7.57
N THR A 74 26.00 17.36 8.31
CA THR A 74 27.21 16.53 8.21
C THR A 74 26.94 15.11 8.71
N TYR A 75 26.22 14.97 9.83
CA TYR A 75 25.80 13.67 10.35
C TYR A 75 24.91 12.92 9.37
N VAL A 76 23.87 13.56 8.84
CA VAL A 76 22.97 12.97 7.83
C VAL A 76 23.75 12.54 6.58
N LYS A 77 24.72 13.34 6.14
CA LYS A 77 25.57 13.02 4.99
C LYS A 77 26.44 11.79 5.24
N ILE A 78 26.99 11.63 6.44
CA ILE A 78 27.77 10.45 6.82
C ILE A 78 26.87 9.21 6.85
N VAL A 79 25.69 9.30 7.48
CA VAL A 79 24.72 8.20 7.56
C VAL A 79 24.28 7.76 6.15
N LEU A 80 23.93 8.71 5.27
CA LEU A 80 23.54 8.40 3.89
C LEU A 80 24.68 7.75 3.10
N ARG A 81 25.93 8.19 3.30
CA ARG A 81 27.11 7.59 2.64
C ARG A 81 27.31 6.14 3.10
N SER A 82 27.22 5.88 4.40
CA SER A 82 27.33 4.52 4.95
C SER A 82 26.17 3.62 4.51
N ALA A 83 24.93 4.12 4.53
CA ALA A 83 23.77 3.39 4.04
C ALA A 83 23.91 3.01 2.56
N LYS A 84 24.40 3.95 1.72
CA LYS A 84 24.69 3.67 0.31
C LYS A 84 25.71 2.53 0.15
N GLN A 85 26.79 2.53 0.91
CA GLN A 85 27.82 1.47 0.83
C GLN A 85 27.26 0.11 1.25
N ILE A 86 26.43 0.07 2.30
CA ILE A 86 25.77 -1.17 2.76
C ILE A 86 24.81 -1.70 1.69
N VAL A 87 23.96 -0.83 1.13
CA VAL A 87 23.03 -1.23 0.05
C VAL A 87 23.78 -1.74 -1.17
N GLN A 88 24.89 -1.10 -1.54
CA GLN A 88 25.74 -1.58 -2.64
C GLN A 88 26.33 -2.96 -2.35
N ALA A 89 26.82 -3.20 -1.12
CA ALA A 89 27.35 -4.51 -0.73
C ALA A 89 26.26 -5.60 -0.73
N LEU A 90 25.07 -5.30 -0.21
CA LEU A 90 23.92 -6.20 -0.25
C LEU A 90 23.48 -6.51 -1.67
N PHE A 91 23.52 -5.53 -2.57
CA PHE A 91 23.20 -5.73 -3.98
C PHE A 91 24.19 -6.69 -4.65
N VAL A 92 25.50 -6.50 -4.44
CA VAL A 92 26.52 -7.39 -4.98
C VAL A 92 26.35 -8.81 -4.41
N PHE A 93 26.08 -8.95 -3.11
CA PHE A 93 25.82 -10.23 -2.48
C PHE A 93 24.58 -10.92 -3.08
N TYR A 94 23.50 -10.18 -3.30
CA TYR A 94 22.29 -10.70 -3.91
C TYR A 94 22.52 -11.20 -5.34
N VAL A 95 23.24 -10.42 -6.16
CA VAL A 95 23.64 -10.83 -7.51
C VAL A 95 24.50 -12.11 -7.46
N TYR A 96 25.44 -12.19 -6.53
CA TYR A 96 26.25 -13.39 -6.33
C TYR A 96 25.41 -14.62 -5.98
N VAL A 97 24.44 -14.49 -5.06
CA VAL A 97 23.54 -15.59 -4.68
C VAL A 97 22.70 -16.06 -5.87
N ILE A 98 22.10 -15.13 -6.64
CA ILE A 98 21.34 -15.49 -7.85
C ILE A 98 22.22 -16.22 -8.86
N PHE A 99 23.43 -15.71 -9.08
CA PHE A 99 24.35 -16.29 -10.04
C PHE A 99 24.78 -17.69 -9.60
N ARG A 100 25.15 -17.86 -8.32
CA ARG A 100 25.45 -19.17 -7.72
C ARG A 100 24.30 -20.16 -7.92
N ASP A 101 23.07 -19.75 -7.60
CA ASP A 101 21.89 -20.61 -7.72
C ASP A 101 21.62 -20.99 -9.19
N SER A 102 21.86 -20.07 -10.11
CA SER A 102 21.72 -20.32 -11.55
C SER A 102 22.78 -21.29 -12.07
N VAL A 103 24.03 -21.14 -11.65
CA VAL A 103 25.11 -22.08 -12.00
C VAL A 103 24.80 -23.47 -11.44
N GLN A 104 24.38 -23.58 -10.17
CA GLN A 104 23.98 -24.85 -9.57
C GLN A 104 22.79 -25.48 -10.31
N LEU A 105 21.83 -24.69 -10.77
CA LEU A 105 20.70 -25.19 -11.57
C LEU A 105 21.19 -25.79 -12.89
N ILE A 106 22.09 -25.10 -13.59
CA ILE A 106 22.65 -25.54 -14.87
C ILE A 106 23.49 -26.80 -14.69
N GLU A 107 24.35 -26.83 -13.68
CA GLU A 107 25.21 -27.98 -13.36
C GLU A 107 24.37 -29.22 -13.02
N ASN A 108 23.33 -29.05 -12.20
CA ASN A 108 22.39 -30.13 -11.88
C ASN A 108 21.61 -30.60 -13.12
N TYR A 109 21.20 -29.68 -13.99
CA TYR A 109 20.51 -30.02 -15.25
C TYR A 109 21.41 -30.85 -16.18
N GLN A 110 22.71 -30.54 -16.24
CA GLN A 110 23.68 -31.27 -17.04
C GLN A 110 24.09 -32.60 -16.41
N THR A 111 24.31 -32.65 -15.10
CA THR A 111 24.85 -33.85 -14.43
C THR A 111 23.77 -34.90 -14.19
N ASN A 112 22.60 -34.49 -13.71
CA ASN A 112 21.54 -35.40 -13.28
C ASN A 112 20.35 -35.42 -14.27
N VAL A 113 20.09 -36.60 -14.85
CA VAL A 113 19.01 -36.82 -15.83
C VAL A 113 17.61 -36.78 -15.18
N ASP A 114 17.51 -37.14 -13.91
CA ASP A 114 16.26 -37.16 -13.15
C ASP A 114 15.90 -35.80 -12.54
N PHE A 115 16.81 -34.83 -12.54
CA PHE A 115 16.61 -33.54 -11.89
C PHE A 115 15.45 -32.74 -12.52
N ASN A 116 14.35 -32.60 -11.78
CA ASN A 116 13.10 -31.96 -12.22
C ASN A 116 12.58 -32.48 -13.58
N ASN A 117 12.84 -33.74 -13.90
CA ASN A 117 12.43 -34.36 -15.15
C ASN A 117 11.08 -35.06 -14.98
N CYS A 118 10.01 -34.27 -14.87
CA CYS A 118 8.64 -34.77 -14.70
C CYS A 118 7.66 -34.19 -15.73
N PHE A 119 8.15 -33.36 -16.65
CA PHE A 119 7.33 -32.61 -17.58
C PHE A 119 7.10 -33.38 -18.88
N ILE A 120 5.83 -33.48 -19.28
CA ILE A 120 5.44 -34.00 -20.59
C ILE A 120 5.54 -32.87 -21.61
N THR A 121 6.40 -33.05 -22.60
CA THR A 121 6.61 -32.13 -23.73
C THR A 121 5.97 -32.67 -25.01
N SER A 122 5.93 -31.87 -26.08
CA SER A 122 5.49 -32.34 -27.40
C SER A 122 6.37 -33.47 -27.95
N VAL A 123 7.69 -33.40 -27.70
CA VAL A 123 8.66 -34.41 -28.11
C VAL A 123 8.39 -35.76 -27.45
N PHE A 124 7.92 -35.78 -26.19
CA PHE A 124 7.51 -37.01 -25.51
C PHE A 124 6.42 -37.75 -26.30
N TRP A 125 5.43 -37.03 -26.83
CA TRP A 125 4.36 -37.62 -27.63
C TRP A 125 4.81 -38.04 -29.03
N GLN A 126 5.79 -37.35 -29.61
CA GLN A 126 6.40 -37.77 -30.87
C GLN A 126 7.10 -39.12 -30.75
N ILE A 127 7.80 -39.36 -29.64
CA ILE A 127 8.44 -40.65 -29.35
C ILE A 127 7.38 -41.75 -29.20
N ASP A 128 6.29 -41.46 -28.50
CA ASP A 128 5.19 -42.41 -28.30
C ASP A 128 4.54 -42.81 -29.63
N HIS A 129 4.23 -41.82 -30.47
CA HIS A 129 3.68 -42.05 -31.81
C HIS A 129 4.65 -42.83 -32.70
N HIS A 130 5.95 -42.56 -32.63
CA HIS A 130 6.95 -43.30 -33.39
C HIS A 130 7.00 -44.79 -32.98
N ARG A 131 6.90 -45.09 -31.68
CA ARG A 131 6.83 -46.48 -31.20
C ARG A 131 5.56 -47.20 -31.62
N GLU A 132 4.44 -46.50 -31.65
CA GLU A 132 3.18 -47.03 -32.16
C GLU A 132 3.28 -47.43 -33.63
N MET A 133 3.90 -46.58 -34.45
CA MET A 133 4.17 -46.88 -35.87
C MET A 133 5.08 -48.11 -36.05
N LEU A 134 5.96 -48.38 -35.09
CA LEU A 134 6.82 -49.57 -35.06
C LEU A 134 6.11 -50.80 -34.48
N GLY A 135 4.83 -50.71 -34.11
CA GLY A 135 4.07 -51.81 -33.49
C GLY A 135 4.52 -52.13 -32.06
N GLN A 136 5.31 -51.27 -31.43
CA GLN A 136 5.73 -51.42 -30.04
C GLN A 136 4.62 -50.93 -29.09
N GLN A 137 4.62 -51.44 -27.86
CA GLN A 137 3.65 -50.99 -26.85
C GLN A 137 3.87 -49.51 -26.51
N ALA A 138 2.90 -48.69 -26.92
CA ALA A 138 2.84 -47.26 -26.64
C ALA A 138 2.13 -46.97 -25.31
N ILE A 139 2.43 -45.82 -24.71
CA ILE A 139 1.93 -45.39 -23.39
C ILE A 139 0.61 -44.59 -23.54
N ARG A 140 0.13 -44.35 -24.77
CA ARG A 140 -0.92 -43.39 -25.14
C ARG A 140 -2.18 -43.36 -24.27
N PHE A 141 -2.61 -44.49 -23.71
CA PHE A 141 -3.77 -44.55 -22.81
C PHE A 141 -3.35 -44.47 -21.33
N ILE A 142 -2.81 -43.32 -20.91
CA ILE A 142 -2.54 -43.05 -19.49
C ILE A 142 -3.80 -42.53 -18.82
N SER A 143 -4.33 -43.26 -17.85
CA SER A 143 -5.39 -42.75 -16.98
C SER A 143 -4.89 -41.58 -16.12
N ALA A 144 -5.76 -40.62 -15.77
CA ALA A 144 -5.38 -39.50 -14.90
C ALA A 144 -4.75 -39.95 -13.56
N GLN A 145 -5.20 -41.10 -13.03
CA GLN A 145 -4.62 -41.71 -11.83
C GLN A 145 -3.21 -42.24 -12.08
N GLU A 146 -2.98 -42.92 -13.20
CA GLU A 146 -1.66 -43.45 -13.56
C GLU A 146 -0.66 -42.34 -13.83
N ARG A 147 -1.14 -41.22 -14.38
CA ARG A 147 -0.35 -40.01 -14.55
C ARG A 147 0.11 -39.42 -13.21
N ALA A 148 -0.76 -39.46 -12.19
CA ALA A 148 -0.42 -39.01 -10.84
C ALA A 148 0.57 -39.98 -10.16
N ASP A 149 0.39 -41.29 -10.31
CA ASP A 149 1.32 -42.32 -9.80
C ASP A 149 2.73 -42.13 -10.37
N LEU A 150 2.82 -41.85 -11.68
CA LEU A 150 4.06 -41.59 -12.41
C LEU A 150 4.64 -40.19 -12.15
N LYS A 151 3.94 -39.35 -11.38
CA LYS A 151 4.29 -37.93 -11.12
C LYS A 151 4.50 -37.12 -12.40
N LEU A 152 3.76 -37.43 -13.46
CA LEU A 152 3.88 -36.78 -14.76
C LEU A 152 3.02 -35.51 -14.84
N MET A 153 3.64 -34.40 -15.20
CA MET A 153 3.01 -33.10 -15.16
C MET A 153 3.06 -32.38 -16.51
N ASN A 154 2.01 -31.65 -16.86
CA ASN A 154 2.07 -30.71 -17.99
C ASN A 154 2.86 -29.48 -17.56
N VAL A 155 3.58 -28.84 -18.49
CA VAL A 155 4.37 -27.63 -18.22
C VAL A 155 3.54 -26.54 -17.51
N PHE A 156 2.29 -26.35 -17.96
CA PHE A 156 1.34 -25.37 -17.39
C PHE A 156 0.33 -25.95 -16.39
N SER A 157 0.66 -27.08 -15.74
CA SER A 157 -0.18 -27.68 -14.70
C SER A 157 -0.12 -26.91 -13.38
N LYS A 158 -1.06 -27.19 -12.47
CA LYS A 158 -1.11 -26.65 -11.10
C LYS A 158 0.23 -26.80 -10.36
N PRO A 159 0.55 -25.89 -9.41
CA PRO A 159 1.82 -25.93 -8.66
C PRO A 159 1.96 -27.19 -7.79
N THR A 160 3.20 -27.68 -7.67
CA THR A 160 3.55 -28.76 -6.74
C THR A 160 3.66 -28.23 -5.31
N LYS A 161 3.42 -29.08 -4.31
CA LYS A 161 3.57 -28.72 -2.89
C LYS A 161 4.95 -28.12 -2.57
N ASP A 162 6.02 -28.67 -3.17
CA ASP A 162 7.39 -28.20 -2.97
C ASP A 162 7.67 -26.85 -3.65
N GLU A 163 6.98 -26.55 -4.75
CA GLU A 163 7.04 -25.26 -5.41
C GLU A 163 6.27 -24.21 -4.59
N LEU A 164 5.11 -24.59 -4.06
CA LEU A 164 4.31 -23.73 -3.18
C LEU A 164 5.04 -23.44 -1.86
N MET A 165 5.73 -24.41 -1.28
CA MET A 165 6.52 -24.22 -0.07
C MET A 165 7.68 -23.25 -0.29
N ARG A 166 8.29 -23.25 -1.47
CA ARG A 166 9.29 -22.23 -1.85
C ARG A 166 8.68 -20.85 -2.09
N ALA A 167 7.47 -20.77 -2.63
CA ALA A 167 6.75 -19.51 -2.81
C ALA A 167 6.23 -18.92 -1.48
N LYS A 168 6.04 -19.75 -0.45
CA LYS A 168 5.52 -19.37 0.87
C LYS A 168 6.28 -18.19 1.48
N THR A 169 7.61 -18.18 1.43
CA THR A 169 8.41 -17.10 2.01
C THR A 169 8.08 -15.75 1.38
N SER A 170 8.01 -15.70 0.04
CA SER A 170 7.64 -14.50 -0.70
C SER A 170 6.22 -14.04 -0.36
N LEU A 171 5.27 -14.98 -0.27
CA LEU A 171 3.89 -14.69 0.11
C LEU A 171 3.75 -14.15 1.53
N ILE A 172 4.54 -14.66 2.49
CA ILE A 172 4.56 -14.14 3.86
C ILE A 172 5.08 -12.71 3.86
N THR A 173 6.18 -12.45 3.16
CA THR A 173 6.72 -11.08 3.05
C THR A 173 5.70 -10.13 2.46
N TRP A 174 5.01 -10.52 1.39
CA TRP A 174 3.93 -9.72 0.81
C TRP A 174 2.80 -9.47 1.80
N PHE A 175 2.35 -10.50 2.52
CA PHE A 175 1.30 -10.36 3.52
C PHE A 175 1.67 -9.35 4.61
N VAL A 176 2.90 -9.42 5.13
CA VAL A 176 3.40 -8.45 6.11
C VAL A 176 3.43 -7.03 5.54
N THR A 177 3.88 -6.85 4.29
CA THR A 177 3.86 -5.53 3.64
C THR A 177 2.45 -4.98 3.43
N THR A 178 1.49 -5.86 3.09
CA THR A 178 0.07 -5.49 2.97
C THR A 178 -0.49 -5.02 4.29
N VAL A 179 -0.23 -5.76 5.38
CA VAL A 179 -0.68 -5.38 6.73
C VAL A 179 -0.07 -4.03 7.12
N ALA A 180 1.23 -3.83 6.92
CA ALA A 180 1.89 -2.56 7.21
C ALA A 180 1.28 -1.39 6.41
N ALA A 181 1.03 -1.56 5.10
CA ALA A 181 0.40 -0.55 4.26
C ALA A 181 -1.02 -0.23 4.74
N THR A 182 -1.81 -1.25 5.12
CA THR A 182 -3.16 -1.01 5.67
C THR A 182 -3.14 -0.25 6.99
N LEU A 183 -2.17 -0.52 7.87
CA LEU A 183 -2.01 0.22 9.12
C LEU A 183 -1.68 1.70 8.87
N ILE A 184 -0.83 2.00 7.89
CA ILE A 184 -0.49 3.38 7.51
C ILE A 184 -1.74 4.13 7.01
N ILE A 185 -2.57 3.49 6.17
CA ILE A 185 -3.81 4.10 5.67
C ILE A 185 -4.80 4.38 6.82
N ILE A 186 -4.94 3.45 7.77
CA ILE A 186 -5.80 3.63 8.94
C ILE A 186 -5.30 4.79 9.81
N LEU A 187 -3.99 4.87 10.03
CA LEU A 187 -3.36 5.93 10.78
C LEU A 187 -3.52 7.30 10.11
N ASP A 188 -3.40 7.38 8.78
CA ASP A 188 -3.67 8.60 8.02
C ASP A 188 -5.14 9.06 8.15
N TYR A 189 -6.08 8.12 8.10
CA TYR A 189 -7.49 8.42 8.37
C TYR A 189 -7.74 8.91 9.80
N TYR A 190 -7.06 8.31 10.79
CA TYR A 190 -7.14 8.74 12.18
C TYR A 190 -6.58 10.17 12.35
N PHE A 191 -5.44 10.48 11.73
CA PHE A 191 -4.88 11.83 11.72
C PHE A 191 -5.84 12.84 11.10
N TYR A 192 -6.46 12.51 9.97
CA TYR A 192 -7.50 13.34 9.36
C TYR A 192 -8.68 13.59 10.33
N ALA A 193 -9.20 12.53 10.96
CA ALA A 193 -10.32 12.64 11.90
C ALA A 193 -9.96 13.48 13.14
N PHE A 194 -8.76 13.27 13.69
CA PHE A 194 -8.23 14.04 14.81
C PHE A 194 -8.08 15.53 14.45
N LEU A 195 -7.43 15.84 13.33
CA LEU A 195 -7.28 17.22 12.87
C LEU A 195 -8.62 17.89 12.61
N ASN A 196 -9.59 17.15 12.06
CA ASN A 196 -10.93 17.68 11.82
C ASN A 196 -11.68 17.99 13.13
N ALA A 197 -11.53 17.14 14.15
CA ALA A 197 -12.08 17.40 15.48
C ALA A 197 -11.44 18.63 16.14
N VAL A 198 -10.12 18.79 16.01
CA VAL A 198 -9.39 19.97 16.52
C VAL A 198 -9.84 21.25 15.81
N VAL A 199 -9.93 21.24 14.47
CA VAL A 199 -10.40 22.38 13.69
C VAL A 199 -11.83 22.75 14.10
N SER A 200 -12.72 21.77 14.24
CA SER A 200 -14.09 21.99 14.69
C SER A 200 -14.17 22.58 16.10
N ALA A 201 -13.29 22.18 17.02
CA ALA A 201 -13.25 22.70 18.39
C ALA A 201 -12.61 24.10 18.50
N SER A 202 -11.70 24.43 17.60
CA SER A 202 -10.96 25.71 17.59
C SER A 202 -11.69 26.86 16.86
N HIS A 203 -12.80 26.57 16.18
CA HIS A 203 -13.60 27.56 15.48
C HIS A 203 -14.29 28.51 16.47
N THR A 204 -13.60 29.61 16.78
CA THR A 204 -14.07 30.67 17.68
C THR A 204 -14.58 31.85 16.85
N LYS A 205 -15.84 32.24 17.08
CA LYS A 205 -16.39 33.52 16.63
C LYS A 205 -16.35 34.47 17.81
N ILE A 206 -15.52 35.50 17.74
CA ILE A 206 -15.48 36.55 18.76
C ILE A 206 -16.29 37.72 18.19
N GLU A 207 -17.50 37.89 18.72
CA GLU A 207 -18.32 39.07 18.44
C GLU A 207 -17.94 40.14 19.46
N GLN A 208 -17.17 41.15 19.01
CA GLN A 208 -16.79 42.27 19.85
C GLN A 208 -17.81 43.38 19.67
N PHE A 209 -18.78 43.48 20.60
CA PHE A 209 -19.69 44.62 20.69
C PHE A 209 -19.00 45.74 21.45
N GLY A 210 -18.63 46.82 20.76
CA GLY A 210 -18.05 48.01 21.36
C GLY A 210 -18.96 49.22 21.16
N SER A 211 -19.67 49.66 22.20
CA SER A 211 -20.38 50.94 22.21
C SER A 211 -19.59 51.94 23.06
N SER A 212 -19.01 52.97 22.42
CA SER A 212 -18.35 54.07 23.11
C SER A 212 -19.26 55.29 23.13
N SER A 213 -20.04 55.46 24.18
CA SER A 213 -20.83 56.68 24.42
C SER A 213 -20.01 57.69 25.24
N ALA A 214 -19.28 58.57 24.54
CA ALA A 214 -18.64 59.71 25.20
C ALA A 214 -19.68 60.82 25.42
N ALA A 215 -20.22 60.93 26.63
CA ALA A 215 -21.04 62.08 27.03
C ALA A 215 -20.11 63.22 27.44
N VAL A 216 -19.79 64.10 26.50
CA VAL A 216 -18.99 65.32 26.76
C VAL A 216 -19.95 66.46 27.11
N ASP A 217 -19.89 66.93 28.36
CA ASP A 217 -20.58 68.12 28.83
C ASP A 217 -19.63 69.33 28.76
N VAL A 218 -20.12 70.46 28.25
CA VAL A 218 -19.29 71.66 27.99
C VAL A 218 -19.87 72.82 28.77
N GLU A 219 -19.17 73.27 29.81
CA GLU A 219 -19.59 74.36 30.69
C GLU A 219 -19.00 75.72 30.23
N GLY A 220 -19.86 76.73 30.08
CA GLY A 220 -19.51 78.08 29.60
C GLY A 220 -20.42 78.62 28.48
N ASP A 221 -20.64 79.94 28.44
CA ASP A 221 -21.56 80.62 27.49
C ASP A 221 -20.85 81.53 26.45
N GLY A 222 -19.57 81.26 26.20
CA GLY A 222 -18.79 81.94 25.16
C GLY A 222 -19.05 81.39 23.74
N ILE A 223 -18.66 82.17 22.72
CA ILE A 223 -18.75 81.77 21.29
C ILE A 223 -17.97 80.47 21.03
N VAL A 224 -16.83 80.29 21.69
CA VAL A 224 -16.00 79.08 21.61
C VAL A 224 -16.73 77.86 22.21
N ALA A 225 -17.39 78.02 23.36
CA ALA A 225 -18.17 76.96 23.98
C ALA A 225 -19.36 76.53 23.11
N LYS A 226 -20.02 77.48 22.43
CA LYS A 226 -21.09 77.18 21.46
C LYS A 226 -20.58 76.40 20.24
N PHE A 227 -19.37 76.72 19.76
CA PHE A 227 -18.76 76.00 18.64
C PHE A 227 -18.38 74.56 19.01
N ILE A 228 -17.77 74.34 20.18
CA ILE A 228 -17.43 73.00 20.68
C ILE A 228 -18.70 72.18 20.93
N ARG A 229 -19.73 72.78 21.53
CA ARG A 229 -21.03 72.12 21.77
C ARG A 229 -21.71 71.71 20.46
N ALA A 230 -21.60 72.51 19.40
CA ALA A 230 -22.11 72.17 18.07
C ALA A 230 -21.31 71.04 17.40
N MET A 231 -19.99 70.99 17.60
CA MET A 231 -19.13 69.93 17.06
C MET A 231 -19.37 68.58 17.77
N VAL A 232 -19.56 68.59 19.09
CA VAL A 232 -19.81 67.39 19.91
C VAL A 232 -21.23 66.84 19.70
N ALA A 233 -22.23 67.71 19.50
CA ALA A 233 -23.62 67.28 19.29
C ALA A 233 -23.80 66.43 18.01
N GLY A 234 -22.92 66.57 17.02
CA GLY A 234 -22.99 65.85 15.75
C GLY A 234 -22.37 64.45 15.75
N ASN A 235 -21.63 64.06 16.80
CA ASN A 235 -20.86 62.80 16.80
C ASN A 235 -21.23 61.90 17.98
N ARG A 236 -22.53 61.65 18.15
CA ARG A 236 -23.02 60.69 19.14
C ARG A 236 -23.17 59.33 18.48
N THR A 237 -22.43 58.36 19.02
CA THR A 237 -22.41 56.92 18.75
C THR A 237 -21.86 56.49 17.39
N ILE A 238 -20.56 56.18 17.39
CA ILE A 238 -19.96 55.30 16.39
C ILE A 238 -20.16 53.87 16.93
N GLU A 239 -21.11 53.14 16.38
CA GLU A 239 -21.24 51.69 16.57
C GLU A 239 -20.27 51.01 15.61
N MET A 240 -19.23 50.34 16.13
CA MET A 240 -18.34 49.51 15.32
C MET A 240 -18.68 48.04 15.55
N ASP A 241 -19.49 47.49 14.63
CA ASP A 241 -19.73 46.06 14.54
C ASP A 241 -18.62 45.41 13.72
N SER A 242 -17.52 45.05 14.38
CA SER A 242 -16.45 44.26 13.76
C SER A 242 -16.58 42.79 14.18
N THR A 243 -17.05 41.96 13.26
CA THR A 243 -17.03 40.50 13.43
C THR A 243 -15.66 39.97 12.97
N MET A 244 -14.81 39.54 13.91
CA MET A 244 -13.53 38.91 13.59
C MET A 244 -13.69 37.39 13.69
N SER A 245 -13.60 36.69 12.56
CA SER A 245 -13.63 35.22 12.52
C SER A 245 -12.23 34.64 12.31
N ASN A 246 -11.89 33.59 13.05
CA ASN A 246 -10.63 32.86 12.89
C ASN A 246 -10.65 31.84 11.72
N ALA A 247 -11.69 31.88 10.88
CA ALA A 247 -11.88 30.89 9.82
C ALA A 247 -10.77 30.94 8.75
N HIS A 248 -10.13 32.10 8.54
CA HIS A 248 -9.07 32.24 7.55
C HIS A 248 -7.75 31.56 7.97
N CYS A 249 -7.51 31.39 9.27
CA CYS A 249 -6.30 30.75 9.79
C CYS A 249 -6.46 29.22 9.94
N LEU A 250 -7.68 28.70 9.83
CA LEU A 250 -8.00 27.29 9.99
C LEU A 250 -8.01 26.61 8.62
N LEU A 251 -6.86 26.05 8.23
CA LEU A 251 -6.75 25.20 7.04
C LEU A 251 -7.54 23.90 7.26
N PRO A 252 -8.57 23.60 6.46
CA PRO A 252 -9.31 22.35 6.59
C PRO A 252 -8.38 21.17 6.25
N PRO A 253 -8.37 20.09 7.04
CA PRO A 253 -7.53 18.93 6.77
C PRO A 253 -7.95 18.28 5.46
N GLN A 254 -6.96 17.89 4.64
CA GLN A 254 -7.23 17.23 3.37
C GLN A 254 -7.67 15.78 3.62
N ARG A 255 -8.86 15.41 3.13
CA ARG A 255 -9.34 14.03 3.21
C ARG A 255 -8.46 13.10 2.38
N PRO A 256 -8.10 11.89 2.88
CA PRO A 256 -7.39 10.91 2.09
C PRO A 256 -8.17 10.58 0.81
N ASN A 257 -7.53 10.79 -0.34
CA ASN A 257 -8.15 10.55 -1.63
C ASN A 257 -8.09 9.05 -1.97
N LEU A 258 -9.26 8.40 -1.99
CA LEU A 258 -9.40 6.97 -2.29
C LEU A 258 -8.82 6.59 -3.65
N GLN A 259 -8.96 7.44 -4.67
CA GLN A 259 -8.38 7.16 -5.99
C GLN A 259 -6.86 7.12 -5.92
N HIS A 260 -6.25 8.04 -5.17
CA HIS A 260 -4.80 8.09 -5.01
C HIS A 260 -4.26 6.86 -4.26
N ILE A 261 -4.96 6.44 -3.20
CA ILE A 261 -4.64 5.22 -2.44
C ILE A 261 -4.73 3.98 -3.35
N VAL A 262 -5.78 3.86 -4.16
CA VAL A 262 -5.93 2.72 -5.07
C VAL A 262 -4.84 2.71 -6.13
N THR A 263 -4.59 3.83 -6.79
CA THR A 263 -3.62 3.92 -7.89
C THR A 263 -2.17 3.69 -7.43
N TRP A 264 -1.78 4.27 -6.29
CA TRP A 264 -0.37 4.26 -5.85
C TRP A 264 -0.04 3.19 -4.82
N ILE A 265 -1.03 2.64 -4.11
CA ILE A 265 -0.79 1.62 -3.08
C ILE A 265 -1.40 0.29 -3.51
N ALA A 266 -2.70 0.24 -3.83
CA ALA A 266 -3.38 -1.02 -4.09
C ALA A 266 -2.93 -1.69 -5.40
N ILE A 267 -2.83 -0.94 -6.51
CA ILE A 267 -2.40 -1.49 -7.80
C ILE A 267 -0.97 -2.05 -7.73
N PRO A 268 0.05 -1.33 -7.21
CA PRO A 268 1.40 -1.88 -7.08
C PRO A 268 1.48 -3.09 -6.14
N LEU A 269 0.69 -3.10 -5.06
CA LEU A 269 0.62 -4.23 -4.13
C LEU A 269 0.02 -5.48 -4.80
N LEU A 270 -1.03 -5.31 -5.60
CA LEU A 270 -1.63 -6.38 -6.40
C LEU A 270 -0.68 -6.87 -7.48
N LEU A 271 -0.01 -5.96 -8.18
CA LEU A 271 1.00 -6.29 -9.18
C LEU A 271 2.16 -7.06 -8.55
N SER A 272 2.62 -6.66 -7.36
CA SER A 272 3.63 -7.37 -6.59
C SER A 272 3.21 -8.80 -6.26
N LEU A 273 1.95 -9.02 -5.84
CA LEU A 273 1.41 -10.36 -5.61
C LEU A 273 1.46 -11.21 -6.89
N MET A 274 0.96 -10.66 -8.00
CA MET A 274 0.93 -11.36 -9.29
C MET A 274 2.33 -11.70 -9.76
N LEU A 275 3.25 -10.75 -9.69
CA LEU A 275 4.65 -10.95 -10.06
C LEU A 275 5.29 -12.01 -9.17
N GLN A 276 5.12 -11.97 -7.85
CA GLN A 276 5.71 -12.97 -6.96
C GLN A 276 5.21 -14.39 -7.25
N VAL A 277 3.91 -14.56 -7.52
CA VAL A 277 3.35 -15.84 -7.91
C VAL A 277 3.97 -16.30 -9.23
N ILE A 278 3.95 -15.45 -10.26
CA ILE A 278 4.51 -15.75 -11.60
C ILE A 278 6.01 -16.05 -11.52
N PHE A 279 6.81 -15.22 -10.85
CA PHE A 279 8.26 -15.36 -10.73
C PHE A 279 8.65 -16.65 -9.99
N ALA A 280 7.90 -17.05 -8.97
CA ALA A 280 8.23 -18.24 -8.20
C ALA A 280 8.03 -19.54 -9.00
N PHE A 281 6.97 -19.65 -9.80
CA PHE A 281 6.63 -20.90 -10.51
C PHE A 281 6.94 -20.87 -12.01
N VAL A 282 6.56 -19.81 -12.73
CA VAL A 282 6.64 -19.76 -14.21
C VAL A 282 8.08 -19.72 -14.64
N VAL A 283 8.89 -18.84 -14.04
CA VAL A 283 10.25 -18.59 -14.50
C VAL A 283 11.10 -19.85 -14.40
N LYS A 284 11.05 -20.60 -13.30
CA LYS A 284 11.80 -21.87 -13.20
C LYS A 284 11.37 -22.91 -14.22
N ARG A 285 10.05 -23.07 -14.45
CA ARG A 285 9.54 -24.03 -15.43
C ARG A 285 9.87 -23.63 -16.87
N VAL A 286 9.74 -22.35 -17.20
CA VAL A 286 10.10 -21.81 -18.52
C VAL A 286 11.61 -21.92 -18.75
N VAL A 287 12.43 -21.62 -17.74
CA VAL A 287 13.89 -21.79 -17.84
C VAL A 287 14.24 -23.24 -18.13
N ILE A 288 13.68 -24.19 -17.37
CA ILE A 288 14.00 -25.62 -17.52
C ILE A 288 13.47 -26.21 -18.83
N ASN A 289 12.27 -25.82 -19.28
CA ASN A 289 11.58 -26.44 -20.40
C ASN A 289 11.71 -25.70 -21.72
N HIS A 290 12.16 -24.43 -21.73
CA HIS A 290 12.31 -23.62 -22.94
C HIS A 290 13.74 -23.11 -23.13
N PHE A 291 14.33 -22.46 -22.11
CA PHE A 291 15.68 -21.89 -22.25
C PHE A 291 16.80 -22.94 -22.21
N LEU A 292 16.76 -23.90 -21.26
CA LEU A 292 17.80 -24.93 -21.15
C LEU A 292 17.84 -25.89 -22.35
N PRO A 293 16.70 -26.34 -22.93
CA PRO A 293 16.72 -27.14 -24.16
C PRO A 293 17.28 -26.39 -25.36
N PHE A 294 17.09 -25.06 -25.40
CA PHE A 294 17.69 -24.21 -26.43
C PHE A 294 19.22 -24.17 -26.32
N MET A 295 19.77 -24.11 -25.10
CA MET A 295 21.22 -24.11 -24.88
C MET A 295 21.87 -25.49 -24.97
N PHE A 296 21.22 -26.54 -24.46
CA PHE A 296 21.76 -27.90 -24.34
C PHE A 296 20.86 -28.96 -25.00
N PRO A 297 20.67 -28.91 -26.33
CA PRO A 297 19.69 -29.75 -27.03
C PRO A 297 20.00 -31.25 -26.94
N LEU A 298 21.28 -31.64 -26.93
CA LEU A 298 21.68 -33.04 -26.80
C LEU A 298 21.30 -33.62 -25.44
N ARG A 299 21.49 -32.83 -24.37
CA ARG A 299 21.17 -33.27 -23.01
C ARG A 299 19.67 -33.39 -22.80
N ASP A 300 18.91 -32.46 -23.35
CA ASP A 300 17.44 -32.49 -23.28
C ASP A 300 16.86 -33.75 -23.93
N ARG A 301 17.35 -34.15 -25.12
CA ARG A 301 16.94 -35.40 -25.78
C ARG A 301 17.17 -36.63 -24.90
N VAL A 302 18.34 -36.73 -24.26
CA VAL A 302 18.65 -37.84 -23.34
C VAL A 302 17.69 -37.85 -22.15
N ARG A 303 17.36 -36.67 -21.60
CA ARG A 303 16.40 -36.55 -20.49
C ARG A 303 15.01 -37.00 -20.87
N ILE A 304 14.50 -36.59 -22.04
CA ILE A 304 13.16 -36.98 -22.51
C ILE A 304 13.11 -38.48 -22.80
N ILE A 305 14.13 -39.05 -23.43
CA ILE A 305 14.22 -40.49 -23.68
C ILE A 305 14.29 -41.27 -22.36
N HIS A 306 15.09 -40.81 -21.40
CA HIS A 306 15.18 -41.44 -20.08
C HIS A 306 13.84 -41.39 -19.35
N LEU A 307 13.16 -40.23 -19.35
CA LEU A 307 11.83 -40.07 -18.79
C LEU A 307 10.85 -41.06 -19.43
N TYR A 308 10.82 -41.11 -20.76
CA TYR A 308 9.94 -42.00 -21.50
C TYR A 308 10.20 -43.47 -21.16
N ASN A 309 11.47 -43.91 -21.18
CA ASN A 309 11.84 -45.29 -20.85
C ASN A 309 11.46 -45.66 -19.41
N LYS A 310 11.72 -44.78 -18.44
CA LYS A 310 11.35 -44.98 -17.03
C LYS A 310 9.84 -45.18 -16.87
N ASN A 311 9.03 -44.33 -17.51
CA ASN A 311 7.57 -44.44 -17.45
C ASN A 311 7.05 -45.66 -18.22
N SER A 312 7.63 -45.97 -19.37
CA SER A 312 7.29 -47.15 -20.19
C SER A 312 7.54 -48.43 -19.40
N THR A 313 8.72 -48.61 -18.82
CA THR A 313 9.06 -49.79 -18.02
C THR A 313 8.13 -49.94 -16.82
N PHE A 314 7.83 -48.86 -16.10
CA PHE A 314 6.88 -48.90 -14.99
C PHE A 314 5.47 -49.31 -15.45
N PHE A 315 4.99 -48.73 -16.56
CA PHE A 315 3.69 -49.04 -17.12
C PHE A 315 3.59 -50.51 -17.55
N LEU A 316 4.61 -51.01 -18.26
CA LEU A 316 4.70 -52.40 -18.68
C LEU A 316 4.72 -53.36 -17.50
N TRP A 317 5.48 -53.04 -16.45
CA TRP A 317 5.49 -53.79 -15.21
C TRP A 317 4.10 -53.85 -14.57
N LYS A 318 3.41 -52.70 -14.46
CA LYS A 318 2.04 -52.62 -13.91
C LYS A 318 1.03 -53.43 -14.75
N MET A 319 1.14 -53.39 -16.08
CA MET A 319 0.30 -54.16 -16.99
C MET A 319 0.53 -55.68 -16.86
N LYS A 320 1.80 -56.10 -16.75
CA LYS A 320 2.14 -57.51 -16.50
C LYS A 320 1.53 -58.00 -15.19
N HIS A 321 1.68 -57.24 -14.10
CA HIS A 321 1.07 -57.55 -12.81
C HIS A 321 -0.46 -57.63 -12.87
N ARG A 322 -1.12 -56.70 -13.59
CA ARG A 322 -2.58 -56.76 -13.81
C ARG A 322 -2.99 -58.00 -14.60
N SER A 323 -2.21 -58.39 -15.61
CA SER A 323 -2.46 -59.61 -16.41
C SER A 323 -2.33 -60.87 -15.56
N GLU A 324 -1.27 -60.97 -14.76
CA GLU A 324 -1.04 -62.09 -13.84
C GLU A 324 -2.13 -62.19 -12.77
N ALA A 325 -2.54 -61.07 -12.18
CA ALA A 325 -3.65 -61.03 -11.23
C ALA A 325 -4.97 -61.52 -11.87
N ARG A 326 -5.28 -61.07 -13.10
CA ARG A 326 -6.46 -61.54 -13.85
C ARG A 326 -6.37 -63.03 -14.19
N ALA A 327 -5.20 -63.54 -14.55
CA ALA A 327 -4.98 -64.96 -14.82
C ALA A 327 -5.17 -65.80 -13.55
N ARG A 328 -4.66 -65.37 -12.40
CA ARG A 328 -4.88 -66.02 -11.10
C ARG A 328 -6.36 -66.06 -10.72
N ILE A 329 -7.09 -64.95 -10.90
CA ILE A 329 -8.53 -64.90 -10.64
C ILE A 329 -9.27 -65.87 -11.57
N ARG A 330 -8.98 -65.87 -12.87
CA ARG A 330 -9.59 -66.82 -13.82
C ARG A 330 -9.30 -68.27 -13.46
N PHE A 331 -8.08 -68.59 -13.05
CA PHE A 331 -7.71 -69.93 -12.60
C PHE A 331 -8.47 -70.35 -11.35
N CYS A 332 -8.57 -69.46 -10.35
CA CYS A 332 -9.37 -69.72 -9.15
C CYS A 332 -10.84 -69.96 -9.51
N VAL A 333 -11.46 -69.09 -10.32
CA VAL A 333 -12.87 -69.23 -10.73
C VAL A 333 -13.10 -70.53 -11.50
N ALA A 334 -12.21 -70.88 -12.44
CA ALA A 334 -12.30 -72.15 -13.17
C ALA A 334 -12.22 -73.36 -12.23
N ARG A 335 -11.31 -73.32 -11.24
CA ARG A 335 -11.19 -74.35 -10.20
C ARG A 335 -12.44 -74.45 -9.34
N TRP A 336 -13.03 -73.33 -8.93
CA TRP A 336 -14.31 -73.31 -8.20
C TRP A 336 -15.43 -73.94 -9.03
N LYS A 337 -15.52 -73.63 -10.32
CA LYS A 337 -16.53 -74.19 -11.22
C LYS A 337 -16.39 -75.71 -11.39
N ILE A 338 -15.16 -76.21 -11.55
CA ILE A 338 -14.90 -77.66 -11.63
C ILE A 338 -15.27 -78.36 -10.32
N ASN A 339 -14.98 -77.75 -9.18
CA ASN A 339 -15.38 -78.28 -7.88
C ASN A 339 -16.90 -78.31 -7.71
N GLU A 340 -17.63 -77.33 -8.26
CA GLU A 340 -19.09 -77.29 -8.25
C GLU A 340 -19.72 -78.38 -9.14
N GLU A 341 -19.13 -78.66 -10.31
CA GLU A 341 -19.59 -79.72 -11.22
C GLU A 341 -19.33 -81.14 -10.68
N ASN A 342 -18.25 -81.35 -9.92
CA ASN A 342 -17.86 -82.65 -9.35
C ASN A 342 -18.37 -82.87 -7.91
N ASP A 343 -19.24 -82.00 -7.39
CA ASP A 343 -19.69 -82.08 -6.01
C ASP A 343 -20.79 -83.15 -5.84
N GLU A 344 -20.41 -84.29 -5.26
CA GLU A 344 -21.33 -85.37 -4.90
C GLU A 344 -22.16 -85.00 -3.64
N GLY A 345 -23.14 -84.11 -3.80
CA GLY A 345 -24.41 -84.09 -3.05
C GLY A 345 -24.39 -84.13 -1.50
N GLY A 346 -23.33 -83.68 -0.82
CA GLY A 346 -23.29 -83.59 0.65
C GLY A 346 -24.00 -82.35 1.22
N TRP A 347 -24.29 -82.32 2.53
CA TRP A 347 -24.96 -81.16 3.17
C TRP A 347 -24.14 -79.84 3.12
N LEU A 348 -22.84 -79.93 2.86
CA LEU A 348 -21.88 -78.82 2.69
C LEU A 348 -21.52 -78.59 1.21
N SER A 349 -22.15 -79.34 0.30
CA SER A 349 -21.99 -79.25 -1.15
C SER A 349 -22.36 -77.85 -1.65
N TYR A 350 -21.76 -77.45 -2.77
CA TYR A 350 -22.00 -76.17 -3.44
C TYR A 350 -23.46 -75.94 -3.82
N SER A 351 -24.21 -77.00 -4.11
CA SER A 351 -25.64 -76.97 -4.45
C SER A 351 -26.58 -77.09 -3.24
N SER A 352 -26.05 -77.24 -2.03
CA SER A 352 -26.84 -77.45 -0.81
C SER A 352 -27.68 -76.23 -0.45
N TRP A 353 -28.98 -76.46 -0.22
CA TRP A 353 -29.95 -75.45 0.24
C TRP A 353 -29.46 -74.69 1.48
N PHE A 354 -28.77 -75.37 2.41
CA PHE A 354 -28.27 -74.76 3.65
C PHE A 354 -27.21 -73.68 3.38
N LYS A 355 -26.29 -73.93 2.45
CA LYS A 355 -25.22 -72.97 2.12
C LYS A 355 -25.77 -71.74 1.40
N LEU A 356 -26.64 -71.94 0.40
CA LEU A 356 -27.25 -70.86 -0.40
C LEU A 356 -28.17 -69.95 0.42
N ASN A 357 -28.98 -70.50 1.34
CA ASN A 357 -29.95 -69.71 2.10
C ASN A 357 -29.46 -69.20 3.46
N VAL A 358 -28.58 -69.94 4.15
CA VAL A 358 -28.16 -69.59 5.52
C VAL A 358 -26.78 -68.95 5.50
N LEU A 359 -25.81 -69.58 4.84
CA LEU A 359 -24.39 -69.19 4.92
C LEU A 359 -24.07 -67.97 4.05
N ASP A 360 -24.62 -67.91 2.84
CA ASP A 360 -24.43 -66.78 1.90
C ASP A 360 -25.18 -65.50 2.35
N ARG A 361 -26.29 -65.66 3.09
CA ARG A 361 -26.99 -64.54 3.75
C ARG A 361 -26.23 -63.97 4.94
N LEU A 362 -25.55 -64.83 5.71
CA LEU A 362 -24.78 -64.45 6.90
C LEU A 362 -23.43 -63.82 6.54
N PHE A 363 -22.76 -64.31 5.49
CA PHE A 363 -21.45 -63.85 5.04
C PHE A 363 -21.54 -63.29 3.63
N LYS A 364 -22.09 -62.07 3.50
CA LYS A 364 -22.15 -61.30 2.24
C LYS A 364 -20.73 -60.98 1.72
N THR A 365 -20.02 -61.96 1.18
CA THR A 365 -18.70 -61.77 0.58
C THR A 365 -18.87 -61.36 -0.88
N GLY A 366 -18.80 -60.04 -1.08
CA GLY A 366 -18.47 -59.33 -2.32
C GLY A 366 -18.86 -59.97 -3.65
N GLN A 367 -19.93 -59.47 -4.27
CA GLN A 367 -20.17 -59.63 -5.71
C GLN A 367 -18.91 -59.22 -6.50
N CYS A 368 -18.38 -60.14 -7.30
CA CYS A 368 -17.31 -59.83 -8.24
C CYS A 368 -17.87 -58.98 -9.39
N LEU A 369 -17.67 -57.66 -9.31
CA LEU A 369 -18.13 -56.65 -10.27
C LEU A 369 -17.63 -56.85 -11.72
N MET A 370 -16.74 -57.82 -11.97
CA MET A 370 -16.15 -58.10 -13.28
C MET A 370 -16.70 -59.37 -13.97
N CYS A 371 -17.66 -60.09 -13.36
CA CYS A 371 -18.27 -61.28 -13.95
C CYS A 371 -19.46 -60.99 -14.88
N GLN A 372 -19.72 -59.73 -15.24
CA GLN A 372 -20.59 -59.42 -16.39
C GLN A 372 -19.83 -59.70 -17.70
N THR A 373 -19.60 -60.98 -17.97
CA THR A 373 -19.46 -61.46 -19.35
C THR A 373 -20.84 -61.30 -19.99
N GLN A 374 -20.96 -60.32 -20.89
CA GLN A 374 -22.07 -60.21 -21.83
C GLN A 374 -22.31 -61.59 -22.47
N ARG A 375 -23.53 -62.09 -22.33
CA ARG A 375 -24.06 -63.10 -23.25
C ARG A 375 -24.35 -62.44 -24.59
#